data_AF-A0A0U2UCY1-F1
#
_entry.id   AF-A0A0U2UCY1-F1
#
_cell.length_a   1.000
_cell.length_b   1.000
_cell.length_c   1.000
_cell.angle_alpha   90.00
_cell.angle_beta   90.00
_cell.angle_gamma   90.00
#
_symmetry.space_group_name_H-M   'P 1'
#
loop_
_entity.id
_entity.type
_entity.pdbx_description
1 polymer ?
#
loop_
_entity_poly.entity_id
_entity_poly.type
_entity_poly.pdbx_seq_one_letter_code
_entity_poly.pdbx_strand_id
1 'polypeptide(L)' 'MQESGGMQEEYIFLEEHYVLKIRKSGEGVEGEVLMRDFTSPGHAAHLFAAPRQETPEALEAWAQQALRAYREG' A
#
# COMPACT_ATOMS: atom_id res chain seq x y z
N MET A 1 -12.00 9.54 28.60
CA MET A 1 -10.62 9.18 28.18
C MET A 1 -10.70 7.92 27.34
N GLN A 2 -10.57 8.07 26.02
CA GLN A 2 -10.12 7.07 25.05
C GLN A 2 -10.13 7.76 23.68
N GLU A 3 -9.08 8.52 23.41
CA GLU A 3 -8.73 8.97 22.06
C GLU A 3 -8.23 7.75 21.30
N SER A 4 -9.14 6.92 20.81
CA SER A 4 -8.81 5.93 19.79
C SER A 4 -8.73 6.68 18.46
N GLY A 5 -7.62 7.38 18.23
CA GLY A 5 -7.23 7.84 16.91
C GLY A 5 -7.01 6.62 16.03
N GLY A 6 -8.10 6.07 15.49
CA GLY A 6 -8.05 4.89 14.64
C GLY A 6 -7.23 5.22 13.42
N MET A 7 -6.02 4.66 13.34
CA MET A 7 -5.25 4.60 12.11
C MET A 7 -6.13 3.89 11.08
N GLN A 8 -6.74 4.64 10.18
CA GLN A 8 -7.54 4.08 9.10
C GLN A 8 -6.57 3.48 8.09
N GLU A 9 -6.34 2.18 8.24
CA GLU A 9 -5.62 1.37 7.27
C GLU A 9 -6.59 0.99 6.16
N GLU A 10 -6.26 1.42 4.94
CA GLU A 10 -7.07 1.20 3.74
C GLU A 10 -6.27 0.33 2.78
N TYR A 11 -6.92 -0.63 2.12
CA TYR A 11 -6.26 -1.54 1.18
C TYR A 11 -6.79 -1.29 -0.22
N ILE A 12 -5.89 -0.97 -1.14
CA ILE A 12 -6.20 -0.80 -2.57
C ILE A 12 -5.62 -1.98 -3.34
N PHE A 13 -6.46 -2.65 -4.14
CA PHE A 13 -5.98 -3.67 -5.08
C PHE A 13 -5.35 -2.98 -6.29
N LEU A 14 -4.05 -3.21 -6.50
CA LEU A 14 -3.34 -2.68 -7.67
C LEU A 14 -3.51 -3.60 -8.87
N GLU A 15 -3.24 -4.89 -8.66
CA GLU A 15 -3.31 -5.95 -9.68
C GLU A 15 -3.67 -7.29 -9.01
N GLU A 16 -3.79 -8.38 -9.79
CA GLU A 16 -4.30 -9.69 -9.33
C GLU A 16 -3.63 -10.18 -8.03
N HIS A 17 -2.31 -10.03 -7.92
CA HIS A 17 -1.55 -10.48 -6.75
C HIS A 17 -1.00 -9.35 -5.88
N TYR A 18 -1.31 -8.08 -6.17
CA TYR A 18 -0.65 -6.95 -5.51
C TYR A 18 -1.66 -6.03 -4.84
N VAL A 19 -1.36 -5.65 -3.60
CA VAL A 19 -2.18 -4.75 -2.79
C VAL A 19 -1.31 -3.64 -2.23
N LEU A 20 -1.82 -2.42 -2.28
CA LEU A 20 -1.28 -1.26 -1.60
C LEU A 20 -1.99 -1.12 -0.25
N LYS A 21 -1.24 -1.25 0.83
CA LYS A 21 -1.69 -0.91 2.17
C LYS A 21 -1.42 0.57 2.41
N ILE A 22 -2.47 1.34 2.63
CA ILE A 22 -2.43 2.78 2.87
C ILE A 22 -2.54 3.05 4.36
N ARG A 23 -1.69 3.93 4.87
CA ARG A 23 -1.75 4.50 6.21
C ARG A 23 -1.88 6.02 6.10
N LYS A 24 -3.03 6.55 6.52
CA LYS A 24 -3.26 7.99 6.58
C LYS A 24 -2.66 8.54 7.88
N SER A 25 -1.79 9.53 7.75
CA SER A 25 -1.20 10.28 8.85
C SER A 25 -1.64 11.75 8.77
N GLY A 26 -1.49 12.51 9.86
CA GLY A 26 -1.79 13.95 9.86
C GLY A 26 -0.94 14.76 8.88
N GLU A 27 0.18 14.19 8.41
CA GLU A 27 1.14 14.83 7.50
C GLU A 27 1.03 14.35 6.05
N GLY A 28 0.07 13.49 5.72
CA GLY A 28 -0.13 12.93 4.38
C GLY A 28 -0.47 11.45 4.39
N VAL A 29 -0.21 10.79 3.27
CA VAL A 29 -0.58 9.40 3.03
C VAL A 29 0.66 8.59 2.69
N GLU A 30 0.90 7.54 3.47
CA GLU A 30 2.02 6.62 3.27
C GLU A 30 1.47 5.23 2.93
N GLY A 31 2.30 4.36 2.35
CA GLY A 31 1.84 3.01 2.09
C GLY A 31 2.93 2.00 1.82
N GLU A 32 2.50 0.76 1.73
CA GLU A 32 3.34 -0.42 1.52
C GLU A 32 2.72 -1.25 0.40
N VAL A 33 3.52 -1.60 -0.61
CA VAL A 33 3.09 -2.54 -1.65
C VAL A 33 3.42 -3.95 -1.21
N LEU A 34 2.40 -4.79 -1.18
CA LEU A 34 2.46 -6.16 -0.73
C LEU A 34 2.05 -7.09 -1.89
N MET A 35 2.76 -8.19 -2.07
CA MET A 35 2.35 -9.31 -2.92
C MET A 35 1.58 -10.32 -2.07
N ARG A 36 0.34 -10.59 -2.42
CA ARG A 36 -0.47 -11.64 -1.79
C ARG A 36 0.06 -13.01 -2.20
N ASP A 37 0.26 -13.87 -1.22
CA ASP A 37 0.58 -15.26 -1.45
C ASP A 37 -0.71 -16.10 -1.52
N PHE A 38 -0.97 -16.72 -2.68
CA PHE A 38 -2.15 -17.57 -2.88
C PHE A 38 -1.97 -18.99 -2.36
N THR A 39 -0.72 -19.41 -2.12
CA THR A 39 -0.39 -20.71 -1.53
C THR A 39 -0.56 -20.68 -0.01
N SER A 40 -0.43 -19.50 0.60
CA SER A 40 -0.57 -19.27 2.03
C SER A 40 -1.54 -18.12 2.32
N PRO A 41 -2.86 -18.37 2.36
CA PRO A 41 -3.85 -17.33 2.64
C PRO A 41 -3.55 -16.64 3.98
N GLY A 42 -3.45 -15.32 3.96
CA GLY A 42 -3.06 -14.50 5.12
C GLY A 42 -1.58 -14.12 5.14
N HIS A 43 -0.76 -14.67 4.25
CA HIS A 43 0.61 -14.21 4.04
C HIS A 43 0.69 -13.23 2.87
N ALA A 44 1.43 -12.14 3.07
CA ALA A 44 1.78 -11.21 2.03
C ALA A 44 3.27 -10.87 2.14
N ALA A 45 3.98 -10.87 1.02
CA ALA A 45 5.37 -10.45 0.95
C ALA A 45 5.43 -8.94 0.75
N HIS A 46 6.18 -8.24 1.60
CA HIS A 46 6.43 -6.82 1.40
C HIS A 46 7.41 -6.62 0.25
N LEU A 47 7.02 -5.84 -0.76
CA LEU A 47 7.88 -5.54 -1.91
C LEU A 47 8.61 -4.22 -1.73
N PHE A 48 7.85 -3.14 -1.53
CA PHE A 48 8.40 -1.78 -1.42
C PHE A 48 7.51 -0.90 -0.56
N ALA A 49 8.14 -0.01 0.19
CA ALA A 49 7.47 1.08 0.87
C ALA A 49 7.28 2.24 -0.13
N ALA A 50 6.06 2.77 -0.19
CA ALA A 50 5.73 3.93 -0.99
C ALA A 50 6.09 5.21 -0.21
N PRO A 51 6.78 6.17 -0.85
CA PRO A 51 7.09 7.45 -0.24
C PRO A 51 5.80 8.20 0.07
N ARG A 52 5.82 9.01 1.13
CA ARG A 52 4.71 9.86 1.54
C ARG A 52 4.20 10.71 0.38
N GLN A 53 2.89 10.68 0.16
CA GLN A 53 2.17 11.47 -0.83
C GLN A 53 1.13 12.36 -0.16
N GLU A 54 0.68 13.39 -0.87
CA GLU A 54 -0.37 14.29 -0.40
C GLU A 54 -1.76 13.63 -0.43
N THR A 55 -1.99 12.72 -1.37
CA THR A 55 -3.28 12.05 -1.58
C THR A 55 -3.14 10.53 -1.76
N PRO A 56 -4.18 9.75 -1.42
CA PRO A 56 -4.24 8.32 -1.72
C PRO A 56 -4.09 8.02 -3.21
N GLU A 57 -4.69 8.83 -4.09
CA GLU A 57 -4.60 8.66 -5.55
C GLU A 57 -3.16 8.83 -6.06
N ALA A 58 -2.40 9.80 -5.53
CA ALA A 58 -0.99 9.98 -5.88
C ALA A 58 -0.15 8.79 -5.41
N LEU A 59 -0.47 8.23 -4.23
CA LEU A 59 0.18 7.05 -3.69
C LEU A 59 -0.11 5.80 -4.53
N GLU A 60 -1.35 5.64 -4.98
CA GLU A 60 -1.76 4.57 -5.88
C GLU A 60 -1.03 4.67 -7.22
N ALA A 61 -1.00 5.85 -7.85
CA ALA A 61 -0.31 6.07 -9.11
C ALA A 61 1.19 5.75 -9.01
N TRP A 62 1.83 6.19 -7.92
CA TRP A 62 3.23 5.84 -7.65
C TRP A 62 3.40 4.32 -7.50
N ALA A 63 2.52 3.66 -6.74
CA ALA A 63 2.60 2.23 -6.50
C ALA A 63 2.41 1.42 -7.79
N GLN A 64 1.50 1.81 -8.67
CA GLN A 64 1.32 1.20 -9.99
C GLN A 64 2.58 1.38 -10.86
N GLN A 65 3.18 2.57 -10.86
CA GLN A 65 4.40 2.82 -11.63
C GLN A 65 5.59 2.01 -11.10
N ALA A 66 5.78 1.96 -9.78
CA ALA A 66 6.83 1.18 -9.13
C ALA A 66 6.65 -0.32 -9.39
N LEU A 67 5.41 -0.81 -9.29
CA LEU A 67 5.07 -2.20 -9.57
C LEU A 67 5.36 -2.58 -11.02
N ARG A 68 4.99 -1.71 -11.96
CA ARG A 68 5.29 -1.91 -13.37
C ARG A 68 6.80 -2.00 -13.61
N ALA A 69 7.57 -1.07 -13.06
CA ALA A 69 9.03 -1.07 -13.17
C ALA A 69 9.66 -2.33 -12.55
N TYR A 70 9.14 -2.80 -11.41
CA TYR A 70 9.58 -4.04 -10.76
C TYR A 70 9.35 -5.28 -11.63
N ARG A 71 8.28 -5.30 -12.44
CA ARG A 71 7.95 -6.43 -13.34
C ARG A 71 8.72 -6.42 -14.65
N GLU A 72 9.05 -5.23 -15.15
CA GLU A 72 9.85 -5.06 -16.38
C GLU A 72 11.36 -5.23 -16.13
N GLY A 73 11.78 -5.25 -14.86
CA GLY A 73 13.17 -5.37 -14.40
C GLY A 73 13.71 -6.79 -14.35
#